data_AF-A0A926AM01-F1
#
_entry.id   AF-A0A926AM01-F1
#
_cell.length_a   1.000
_cell.length_b   1.000
_cell.length_c   1.000
_cell.angle_alpha   90.00
_cell.angle_beta   90.00
_cell.angle_gamma   90.00
#
_symmetry.space_group_name_H-M   'P 1'
#
loop_
_entity.id
_entity.type
_entity.pdbx_description
1 polymer ?
#
loop_
_entity_poly.entity_id
_entity_poly.type
_entity_poly.pdbx_seq_one_letter_code
_entity_poly.pdbx_strand_id
1 'polypeptide(L)'
;NKSASNKPVEPEQFTRKRWGLSAPDAAIGLEREVCIDVEPGRLVVAGKHAIRMGEGESKQETFERLVTVLDLQARDWGQPPQGFFWKPSLRFVVAKDGNPNYEQARALAERAGLTTSKEYATDSVEKTGRTTTPPASKPARVIRGVTP
;
A
#
# COMPACT_ATOMS: atom_id res chain seq x y z
N ASN A 1 -32.49 5.75 -21.31
CA ASN A 1 -31.76 4.99 -20.27
C ASN A 1 -30.54 4.34 -20.88
N LYS A 2 -29.34 4.81 -20.53
CA LYS A 2 -28.07 4.38 -21.12
C LYS A 2 -27.62 3.12 -20.38
N SER A 3 -27.74 1.96 -21.02
CA SER A 3 -27.24 0.67 -20.52
C SER A 3 -25.71 0.75 -20.43
N ALA A 4 -25.20 1.13 -19.26
CA ALA A 4 -23.81 0.88 -18.91
C ALA A 4 -23.66 -0.65 -18.86
N SER A 5 -23.07 -1.22 -19.91
CA SER A 5 -22.79 -2.63 -20.00
C SER A 5 -22.01 -3.04 -18.75
N ASN A 6 -22.62 -3.90 -17.92
CA ASN A 6 -22.00 -4.51 -16.75
C ASN A 6 -20.96 -5.54 -17.22
N LYS A 7 -19.96 -5.09 -17.98
CA LYS A 7 -18.85 -5.92 -18.39
C LYS A 7 -17.93 -6.07 -17.19
N PRO A 8 -17.50 -7.30 -16.88
CA PRO A 8 -16.55 -7.53 -15.81
C PRO A 8 -15.32 -6.64 -16.04
N VAL A 9 -14.83 -6.00 -14.99
CA VAL A 9 -13.63 -5.17 -15.06
C VAL A 9 -12.45 -6.08 -15.39
N GLU A 10 -11.95 -5.99 -16.61
CA GLU A 10 -10.85 -6.82 -17.10
C GLU A 10 -9.51 -6.16 -16.75
N PRO A 11 -8.52 -6.92 -16.26
CA PRO A 11 -7.24 -6.36 -15.82
C PRO A 11 -6.50 -5.61 -16.93
N GLU A 12 -6.60 -6.08 -18.17
CA GLU A 12 -5.87 -5.53 -19.32
C GLU A 12 -6.26 -4.06 -19.64
N GLN A 13 -7.45 -3.63 -19.23
CA GLN A 13 -7.96 -2.27 -19.41
C GLN A 13 -7.14 -1.23 -18.62
N PHE A 14 -6.35 -1.67 -17.64
CA PHE A 14 -5.57 -0.80 -16.78
C PHE A 14 -4.16 -0.49 -17.27
N THR A 15 -3.71 -1.19 -18.32
CA THR A 15 -2.37 -0.99 -18.91
C THR A 15 -2.14 0.44 -19.40
N ARG A 16 -3.21 1.13 -19.83
CA ARG A 16 -3.19 2.54 -20.27
C ARG A 16 -3.90 3.47 -19.31
N LYS A 17 -4.28 3.00 -18.11
CA LYS A 17 -4.97 3.82 -17.13
C LYS A 17 -4.01 4.86 -16.58
N ARG A 18 -4.45 6.11 -16.59
CA ARG A 18 -3.82 7.21 -15.88
C ARG A 18 -4.34 7.17 -14.44
N TRP A 19 -3.49 6.83 -13.48
CA TRP A 19 -3.91 6.60 -12.10
C TRP A 19 -4.07 7.93 -11.35
N GLY A 20 -5.14 8.02 -10.55
CA GLY A 20 -5.41 9.19 -9.73
C GLY A 20 -5.68 10.45 -10.54
N LEU A 21 -5.02 11.56 -10.17
CA LEU A 21 -5.14 12.82 -10.90
C LEU A 21 -4.16 12.82 -12.07
N SER A 22 -4.60 13.27 -13.24
CA SER A 22 -3.73 13.36 -14.43
C SER A 22 -4.20 14.48 -15.35
N ALA A 23 -3.23 15.23 -15.87
CA ALA A 23 -3.50 16.26 -16.87
C ALA A 23 -3.86 15.63 -18.23
N PRO A 24 -4.64 16.32 -19.08
CA PRO A 24 -5.01 15.79 -20.39
C PRO A 24 -3.81 15.54 -21.31
N ASP A 25 -2.75 16.34 -21.19
CA ASP A 25 -1.48 16.27 -21.91
C ASP A 25 -0.49 15.24 -21.32
N ALA A 26 -0.86 14.53 -20.25
CA ALA A 26 -0.01 13.52 -19.63
C ALA A 26 0.28 12.35 -20.59
N ALA A 27 1.56 12.16 -20.93
CA ALA A 27 2.03 11.15 -21.87
C ALA A 27 3.03 10.17 -21.24
N ILE A 28 3.73 10.57 -20.18
CA ILE A 28 4.82 9.79 -19.58
C ILE A 28 4.40 9.22 -18.22
N GLY A 29 4.52 7.91 -18.03
CA GLY A 29 4.20 7.27 -16.75
C GLY A 29 5.32 7.44 -15.74
N LEU A 30 5.04 8.07 -14.60
CA LEU A 30 5.97 8.21 -13.48
C LEU A 30 5.68 7.14 -12.43
N GLU A 31 6.66 6.25 -12.23
CA GLU A 31 6.48 5.11 -11.32
C GLU A 31 6.58 5.54 -9.85
N ARG A 32 5.64 5.05 -9.04
CA ARG A 32 5.67 5.21 -7.59
C ARG A 32 5.37 3.91 -6.88
N GLU A 33 6.21 3.56 -5.93
CA GLU A 33 6.09 2.33 -5.18
C GLU A 33 4.90 2.36 -4.20
N VAL A 34 4.16 1.25 -4.15
CA VAL A 34 3.10 0.95 -3.20
C VAL A 34 3.48 -0.38 -2.53
N CYS A 35 3.75 -0.34 -1.24
CA CYS A 35 3.94 -1.55 -0.44
C CYS A 35 2.61 -2.28 -0.25
N ILE A 36 2.60 -3.60 -0.44
CA ILE A 36 1.47 -4.48 -0.20
C ILE A 36 1.92 -5.60 0.72
N ASP A 37 1.45 -5.59 1.95
CA ASP A 37 1.66 -6.70 2.87
C ASP A 37 0.66 -7.81 2.54
N VAL A 38 1.17 -9.00 2.23
CA VAL A 38 0.38 -10.17 1.89
C VAL A 38 0.27 -11.04 3.13
N GLU A 39 -0.90 -11.01 3.75
CA GLU A 39 -1.23 -11.78 4.94
C GLU A 39 -2.11 -13.00 4.58
N PRO A 40 -2.17 -14.02 5.45
CA PRO A 40 -3.13 -15.10 5.28
C PRO A 40 -4.55 -14.52 5.31
N GLY A 41 -5.27 -14.67 4.20
CA GLY A 41 -6.65 -14.23 4.03
C GLY A 41 -6.87 -12.73 3.75
N ARG A 42 -5.81 -11.90 3.61
CA ARG A 42 -5.97 -10.49 3.22
C ARG A 42 -4.71 -9.86 2.62
N LEU A 43 -4.89 -8.78 1.88
CA LEU A 43 -3.83 -7.86 1.46
C LEU A 43 -3.96 -6.54 2.22
N VAL A 44 -2.85 -5.97 2.68
CA VAL A 44 -2.82 -4.61 3.23
C VAL A 44 -2.03 -3.71 2.29
N VAL A 45 -2.71 -2.75 1.67
CA VAL A 45 -2.11 -1.82 0.70
C VAL A 45 -1.70 -0.54 1.40
N ALA A 46 -0.44 -0.15 1.21
CA ALA A 46 0.22 1.01 1.81
C ALA A 46 0.07 1.11 3.34
N GLY A 47 -0.10 -0.02 4.03
CA GLY A 47 -0.37 -0.08 5.48
C GLY A 47 -1.72 0.54 5.91
N LYS A 48 -2.57 0.95 4.96
CA LYS A 48 -3.82 1.69 5.23
C LYS A 48 -5.08 0.91 4.87
N HIS A 49 -5.05 0.17 3.78
CA HIS A 49 -6.25 -0.44 3.20
C HIS A 49 -6.17 -1.97 3.20
N ALA A 50 -7.03 -2.61 4.00
CA ALA A 50 -7.12 -4.06 4.04
C ALA A 50 -8.17 -4.59 3.04
N ILE A 51 -7.77 -5.53 2.19
CA ILE A 51 -8.61 -6.22 1.20
C ILE A 51 -8.66 -7.70 1.60
N ARG A 52 -9.82 -8.21 1.98
CA ARG A 52 -10.00 -9.63 2.31
C ARG A 52 -9.86 -10.51 1.07
N MET A 53 -9.30 -11.70 1.26
CA MET A 53 -9.09 -12.73 0.24
C MET A 53 -9.49 -14.09 0.81
N GLY A 54 -10.36 -14.83 0.12
CA GLY A 54 -10.64 -16.24 0.43
C GLY A 54 -11.87 -16.54 1.30
N GLU A 55 -12.58 -15.53 1.82
CA GLU A 55 -13.85 -15.72 2.57
C GLU A 55 -15.11 -15.67 1.68
N GLY A 56 -15.00 -16.19 0.45
CA GLY A 56 -16.11 -16.24 -0.52
C GLY A 56 -16.13 -15.10 -1.54
N GLU A 57 -15.27 -14.08 -1.40
CA GLU A 57 -15.08 -13.09 -2.46
C GLU A 57 -14.48 -13.69 -3.74
N SER A 58 -15.04 -13.28 -4.87
CA SER A 58 -14.50 -13.66 -6.16
C SER A 58 -13.14 -12.99 -6.41
N LYS A 59 -12.28 -13.67 -7.18
CA LYS A 59 -10.99 -13.10 -7.64
C LYS A 59 -11.17 -11.73 -8.30
N GLN A 60 -12.30 -11.55 -8.98
CA GLN A 60 -12.68 -10.32 -9.65
C GLN A 60 -13.02 -9.19 -8.67
N GLU A 61 -13.84 -9.44 -7.66
CA GLU A 61 -14.17 -8.43 -6.63
C GLU A 61 -12.92 -7.98 -5.88
N THR A 62 -12.03 -8.94 -5.57
CA THR A 62 -10.75 -8.65 -4.94
C THR A 62 -9.90 -7.73 -5.82
N PHE A 63 -9.88 -7.99 -7.13
CA PHE A 63 -9.17 -7.18 -8.11
C PHE A 63 -9.76 -5.78 -8.24
N GLU A 64 -11.08 -5.66 -8.33
CA GLU A 64 -11.78 -4.36 -8.40
C GLU A 64 -11.51 -3.50 -7.16
N ARG A 65 -11.50 -4.12 -5.98
CA ARG A 65 -11.09 -3.45 -4.74
C ARG A 65 -9.63 -3.02 -4.78
N LEU A 66 -8.72 -3.87 -5.24
CA LEU A 66 -7.30 -3.53 -5.38
C LEU A 66 -7.10 -2.34 -6.32
N VAL A 67 -7.71 -2.35 -7.50
CA VAL A 67 -7.66 -1.24 -8.46
C VAL A 67 -8.24 0.04 -7.84
N THR A 68 -9.34 -0.05 -7.12
CA THR A 68 -9.95 1.11 -6.45
C THR A 68 -8.99 1.70 -5.42
N VAL A 69 -8.38 0.87 -4.60
CA VAL A 69 -7.43 1.29 -3.57
C VAL A 69 -6.16 1.90 -4.19
N LEU A 70 -5.63 1.31 -5.26
CA LEU A 70 -4.47 1.87 -5.98
C LEU A 70 -4.78 3.23 -6.62
N ASP A 71 -6.00 3.41 -7.13
CA ASP A 71 -6.46 4.71 -7.65
C ASP A 71 -6.54 5.76 -6.56
N LEU A 72 -7.10 5.40 -5.40
CA LEU A 72 -7.16 6.28 -4.23
C LEU A 72 -5.77 6.64 -3.71
N GLN A 73 -4.86 5.67 -3.64
CA GLN A 73 -3.47 5.89 -3.26
C GLN A 73 -2.77 6.84 -4.25
N ALA A 74 -3.02 6.70 -5.55
CA ALA A 74 -2.48 7.60 -6.56
C ALA A 74 -3.08 9.02 -6.47
N ARG A 75 -4.33 9.17 -6.01
CA ARG A 75 -4.91 10.49 -5.70
C ARG A 75 -4.27 11.14 -4.47
N ASP A 76 -3.93 10.34 -3.46
CA ASP A 76 -3.22 10.78 -2.24
C ASP A 76 -1.83 11.35 -2.55
N TRP A 77 -1.20 10.91 -3.65
CA TRP A 77 0.06 11.48 -4.14
C TRP A 77 -0.08 12.90 -4.72
N GLY A 78 -1.30 13.36 -4.98
CA GLY A 78 -1.57 14.66 -5.58
C GLY A 78 -1.33 14.69 -7.09
N GLN A 79 -1.12 15.89 -7.62
CA GLN A 79 -0.98 16.09 -9.07
C GLN A 79 0.44 15.72 -9.54
N PRO A 80 0.57 14.86 -10.57
CA PRO A 80 1.86 14.55 -11.15
C PRO A 80 2.44 15.79 -11.89
N PRO A 81 3.76 15.83 -12.13
CA PRO A 81 4.39 16.88 -12.93
C PRO A 81 3.79 16.99 -14.35
N GLN A 82 3.94 18.16 -14.98
CA GLN A 82 3.36 18.41 -16.31
C GLN A 82 3.85 17.40 -17.35
N GLY A 83 2.93 16.84 -18.13
CA GLY A 83 3.24 15.80 -19.12
C GLY A 83 3.39 14.39 -18.52
N PHE A 84 3.30 14.23 -17.19
CA PHE A 84 3.38 12.94 -16.50
C PHE A 84 2.02 12.49 -15.93
N PHE A 85 1.86 11.18 -15.79
CA PHE A 85 0.78 10.56 -15.00
C PHE A 85 1.37 9.58 -13.99
N TRP A 86 0.69 9.38 -12.86
CA TRP A 86 1.13 8.39 -11.89
C TRP A 86 0.96 6.97 -12.40
N LYS A 87 1.98 6.13 -12.21
CA LYS A 87 1.94 4.69 -12.46
C LYS A 87 2.34 3.97 -11.17
N PRO A 88 1.43 3.27 -10.48
CA PRO A 88 1.80 2.52 -9.28
C PRO A 88 2.70 1.33 -9.66
N SER A 89 3.75 1.13 -8.87
CA SER A 89 4.55 -0.09 -8.86
C SER A 89 4.34 -0.80 -7.54
N LEU A 90 4.05 -2.10 -7.58
CA LEU A 90 3.65 -2.85 -6.39
C LEU A 90 4.84 -3.61 -5.80
N ARG A 91 5.16 -3.34 -4.55
CA ARG A 91 6.12 -4.13 -3.79
C ARG A 91 5.37 -5.03 -2.81
N PHE A 92 5.38 -6.33 -3.08
CA PHE A 92 4.72 -7.31 -2.23
C PHE A 92 5.66 -7.77 -1.12
N VAL A 93 5.24 -7.61 0.13
CA VAL A 93 5.90 -8.16 1.32
C VAL A 93 5.09 -9.36 1.78
N VAL A 94 5.59 -10.57 1.53
CA VAL A 94 4.83 -11.80 1.73
C VAL A 94 5.08 -12.38 3.12
N ALA A 95 4.03 -12.48 3.94
CA ALA A 95 4.08 -13.14 5.23
C ALA A 95 4.20 -14.67 5.10
N LYS A 96 4.61 -15.33 6.18
CA LYS A 96 4.56 -16.79 6.31
C LYS A 96 3.11 -17.24 6.05
N ASP A 97 2.92 -18.17 5.11
CA ASP A 97 1.61 -18.67 4.61
C ASP A 97 0.81 -17.73 3.68
N GLY A 98 1.34 -16.55 3.31
CA GLY A 98 0.70 -15.62 2.35
C GLY A 98 0.95 -15.92 0.87
N ASN A 99 1.77 -16.93 0.54
CA ASN A 99 2.21 -17.19 -0.83
C ASN A 99 1.09 -17.42 -1.87
N PRO A 100 0.02 -18.21 -1.61
CA PRO A 100 -1.06 -18.37 -2.61
C PRO A 100 -1.79 -17.05 -2.92
N ASN A 101 -1.97 -16.19 -1.92
CA ASN A 101 -2.56 -14.87 -2.11
C ASN A 101 -1.64 -13.94 -2.93
N TYR A 102 -0.33 -14.04 -2.70
CA TYR A 102 0.68 -13.31 -3.47
C TYR A 102 0.61 -13.68 -4.97
N GLU A 103 0.62 -14.98 -5.30
CA GLU A 103 0.60 -15.41 -6.70
C GLU A 103 -0.64 -14.90 -7.44
N GLN A 104 -1.80 -14.91 -6.77
CA GLN A 104 -3.04 -14.37 -7.33
C GLN A 104 -2.96 -12.84 -7.53
N ALA A 105 -2.49 -12.10 -6.53
CA ALA A 105 -2.36 -10.64 -6.60
C ALA A 105 -1.34 -10.20 -7.67
N ARG A 106 -0.21 -10.92 -7.74
CA ARG A 106 0.85 -10.70 -8.73
C ARG A 106 0.34 -10.91 -10.15
N ALA A 107 -0.30 -12.05 -10.42
CA ALA A 107 -0.83 -12.35 -11.75
C ALA A 107 -1.83 -11.29 -12.23
N LEU A 108 -2.69 -10.79 -11.33
CA LEU A 108 -3.65 -9.73 -11.63
C LEU A 108 -2.97 -8.38 -11.90
N ALA A 109 -1.95 -8.03 -11.11
CA ALA A 109 -1.20 -6.80 -11.29
C ALA A 109 -0.37 -6.78 -12.58
N GLU A 110 0.28 -7.89 -12.92
CA GLU A 110 1.03 -8.04 -14.17
C GLU A 110 0.09 -7.93 -15.39
N ARG A 111 -1.09 -8.56 -15.34
CA ARG A 111 -2.13 -8.41 -16.38
C ARG A 111 -2.68 -6.99 -16.48
N ALA A 112 -2.58 -6.20 -15.41
CA ALA A 112 -2.93 -4.78 -15.39
C ALA A 112 -1.81 -3.85 -15.91
N GLY A 113 -0.67 -4.42 -16.32
CA GLY A 113 0.49 -3.64 -16.79
C GLY A 113 1.26 -2.95 -15.67
N LEU A 114 1.07 -3.37 -14.42
CA LEU A 114 1.76 -2.82 -13.27
C LEU A 114 3.09 -3.55 -13.04
N THR A 115 4.12 -2.77 -12.74
CA THR A 115 5.42 -3.31 -12.36
C THR A 115 5.33 -3.88 -10.94
N THR A 116 5.70 -5.15 -10.75
CA THR A 116 5.65 -5.81 -9.44
C THR A 116 7.03 -6.26 -8.97
N SER A 117 7.26 -6.23 -7.65
CA SER A 117 8.44 -6.75 -6.97
C SER A 117 8.04 -7.60 -5.77
N LYS A 118 8.84 -8.60 -5.42
CA LYS A 118 8.57 -9.54 -4.32
C LYS A 118 9.66 -9.47 -3.26
N GLU A 119 9.25 -9.40 -2.01
CA GLU A 119 10.10 -9.57 -0.84
C GLU A 119 9.38 -10.50 0.14
N TYR A 120 10.10 -11.42 0.77
CA TYR A 120 9.53 -12.20 1.87
C TYR A 120 9.77 -11.44 3.17
N ALA A 121 8.75 -11.36 4.02
CA ALA A 121 8.93 -10.85 5.36
C ALA A 121 9.97 -11.73 6.05
N THR A 122 11.17 -11.19 6.27
CA THR A 122 12.12 -11.86 7.17
C THR A 122 11.50 -11.80 8.55
N ASP A 123 11.36 -12.94 9.21
CA ASP A 123 11.02 -13.01 10.63
C ASP A 123 12.22 -12.44 11.41
N SER A 124 12.39 -11.12 11.33
CA SER A 124 13.21 -10.38 12.26
C SER A 124 12.30 -10.11 13.45
N VAL A 125 12.34 -11.05 14.39
CA VAL A 125 12.02 -10.78 15.79
C VAL A 125 12.60 -9.42 16.18
N GLU A 126 11.77 -8.39 16.30
CA GLU A 126 11.86 -7.46 17.43
C GLU A 126 10.56 -6.66 17.64
N LYS A 127 9.62 -7.30 18.30
CA LYS A 127 8.68 -6.59 19.19
C LYS A 127 9.44 -6.23 20.47
N THR A 128 10.35 -5.26 20.43
CA THR A 128 10.89 -4.63 21.65
C THR A 128 10.06 -3.40 21.98
N GLY A 129 8.90 -3.67 22.57
CA GLY A 129 8.43 -2.77 23.62
C GLY A 129 9.47 -2.75 24.73
N ARG A 130 10.30 -1.72 24.80
CA ARG A 130 10.98 -1.30 26.03
C ARG A 130 10.81 0.20 26.21
N THR A 131 9.73 0.52 26.91
CA THR A 131 9.68 1.46 28.03
C THR A 131 10.81 2.50 28.04
N THR A 132 10.62 3.65 27.40
CA THR A 132 11.31 4.85 27.85
C THR A 132 10.54 5.38 29.06
N THR A 133 10.87 4.82 30.22
CA THR A 133 10.69 5.48 31.50
C THR A 133 11.53 6.77 31.45
N PRO A 134 10.95 7.97 31.62
CA PRO A 134 11.76 9.17 31.79
C PRO A 134 12.61 9.00 33.06
N PRO A 135 13.93 9.31 33.02
CA PRO A 135 14.78 9.14 34.18
C PRO A 135 14.29 10.04 35.32
N ALA A 136 14.25 9.44 36.51
CA ALA A 136 13.92 10.08 37.76
C ALA A 136 14.57 11.47 37.87
N SER A 137 13.71 12.49 37.94
CA SER A 137 14.11 13.83 38.36
C SER A 137 14.63 13.73 39.79
N LYS A 138 15.95 13.84 39.94
CA LYS A 138 16.61 14.06 41.23
C LYS A 138 15.96 15.28 41.90
N PRO A 139 15.55 15.24 43.18
CA PRO A 139 15.20 16.45 43.89
C PRO A 139 16.47 17.29 44.09
N ALA A 140 16.43 18.54 43.63
CA ALA A 140 17.46 19.53 43.90
C ALA A 140 17.56 19.78 45.41
N ARG A 141 18.65 19.29 46.01
CA ARG A 141 19.02 19.60 47.40
C ARG A 141 19.56 21.03 47.43
N VAL A 142 18.69 21.99 47.76
CA VAL A 142 19.08 23.36 48.09
C VAL A 142 19.85 23.32 49.42
N ILE A 143 21.16 23.49 49.33
CA ILE A 143 22.04 23.73 50.47
C ILE A 143 21.88 25.21 50.87
N ARG A 144 21.32 25.42 52.06
CA ARG A 144 21.27 26.71 52.75
C ARG A 144 22.71 27.17 53.03
N GLY A 145 23.13 28.24 52.38
CA GLY A 145 24.29 29.03 52.81
C GLY A 145 23.89 29.85 54.04
N VAL A 146 24.41 29.45 55.20
CA VAL A 146 24.58 30.30 56.38
C VAL A 146 25.94 30.95 56.23
N THR A 147 25.98 32.28 56.27
CA THR A 147 27.22 33.04 56.45
C THR A 147 27.09 33.82 57.77
N PRO A 148 28.08 33.73 58.68
CA PRO A 148 28.17 34.60 59.85
C PRO A 148 28.54 36.05 59.49
#